data_AF-A0A251SD54-F1
#
_entry.id   AF-A0A251SD54-F1
#
_cell.length_a   1.000
_cell.length_b   1.000
_cell.length_c   1.000
_cell.angle_alpha   90.00
_cell.angle_beta   90.00
_cell.angle_gamma   90.00
#
_symmetry.space_group_name_H-M   'P 1'
#
loop_
_entity.id
_entity.type
_entity.pdbx_description
1 polymer ?
#
loop_
_entity_poly.entity_id
_entity_poly.type
_entity_poly.pdbx_seq_one_letter_code
_entity_poly.pdbx_strand_id
1 'polypeptide(L)'
;MWRDLESLTRPSIANPPCIMEEISNNCKNFSELKIMGPCDMFFAHTLASCLPNLKVLSLRCSMLFKDALLIILDGLKHLEVLNISHCIIVEVPPPPAPRKVLKELDESIIEKASRIREFVTCMDDLCVMCRRTRLDEGFLRWYKYEEGIWKEDEVRSLAI
;
A
#
# COMPACT_ATOMS: atom_id res chain seq x y z
N MET A 1 -15.86 19.05 9.20
CA MET A 1 -15.73 17.69 9.75
C MET A 1 -16.32 16.72 8.74
N TRP A 2 -15.53 15.79 8.21
CA TRP A 2 -15.91 14.88 7.12
C TRP A 2 -16.47 13.56 7.68
N ARG A 3 -17.60 13.64 8.39
CA ARG A 3 -18.16 12.48 9.13
C ARG A 3 -18.51 11.29 8.23
N ASP A 4 -18.89 11.59 6.99
CA ASP A 4 -19.34 10.62 5.99
C ASP A 4 -18.21 10.20 5.03
N LEU A 5 -16.95 10.60 5.30
CA LEU A 5 -15.82 10.15 4.48
C LEU A 5 -15.50 8.68 4.78
N GLU A 6 -15.75 7.82 3.80
CA GLU A 6 -15.54 6.38 3.90
C GLU A 6 -14.26 5.90 3.18
N SER A 7 -13.87 6.61 2.11
CA SER A 7 -12.77 6.24 1.23
C SER A 7 -11.91 7.44 0.87
N LEU A 8 -10.59 7.24 0.77
CA LEU A 8 -9.65 8.23 0.26
C LEU A 8 -8.69 7.58 -0.76
N THR A 9 -8.65 8.15 -1.97
CA THR A 9 -7.63 7.84 -2.97
C THR A 9 -6.69 9.02 -3.13
N ARG A 10 -5.39 8.80 -2.96
CA ARG A 10 -4.38 9.85 -3.11
C ARG A 10 -3.07 9.32 -3.73
N PRO A 11 -2.53 9.96 -4.78
CA PRO A 11 -1.34 9.47 -5.48
C PRO A 11 -0.03 9.63 -4.71
N SER A 12 0.00 10.31 -3.56
CA SER A 12 1.11 10.36 -2.61
C SER A 12 0.70 11.10 -1.34
N ILE A 13 1.23 10.69 -0.18
CA ILE A 13 1.07 11.40 1.09
C ILE A 13 2.42 11.94 1.55
N ALA A 14 2.60 13.27 1.45
CA ALA A 14 3.83 13.95 1.86
C ALA A 14 4.06 13.96 3.39
N ASN A 15 3.01 13.83 4.19
CA ASN A 15 3.07 13.75 5.65
C ASN A 15 2.03 12.74 6.18
N PRO A 16 2.36 11.44 6.18
CA PRO A 16 1.42 10.38 6.56
C PRO A 16 0.82 10.54 7.96
N PRO A 17 1.59 10.83 9.03
CA PRO A 17 1.04 11.00 10.37
C PRO A 17 -0.05 12.06 10.45
N CYS A 18 0.22 13.27 9.98
CA CYS A 18 -0.72 14.37 10.09
C CYS A 18 -2.06 14.06 9.41
N ILE A 19 -2.02 13.48 8.21
CA ILE A 19 -3.26 13.17 7.48
C ILE A 19 -3.99 11.98 8.11
N MET A 20 -3.28 10.94 8.54
CA MET A 20 -3.91 9.77 9.16
C MET A 20 -4.50 10.08 10.53
N GLU A 21 -3.85 10.94 11.33
CA GLU A 21 -4.39 11.44 12.59
C GLU A 21 -5.66 12.26 12.37
N GLU A 22 -5.66 13.16 11.38
CA GLU A 22 -6.87 13.93 11.04
C GLU A 22 -8.02 13.04 10.57
N ILE A 23 -7.73 12.02 9.76
CA ILE A 23 -8.74 11.03 9.35
C ILE A 23 -9.28 10.29 10.59
N SER A 24 -8.39 9.78 11.45
CA SER A 24 -8.74 9.06 12.68
C SER A 24 -9.67 9.87 13.59
N ASN A 25 -9.36 11.17 13.76
CA ASN A 25 -10.10 12.07 14.65
C ASN A 25 -11.46 12.50 14.07
N ASN A 26 -11.60 12.58 12.74
CA ASN A 26 -12.73 13.25 12.11
C ASN A 26 -13.64 12.35 11.27
N CYS A 27 -13.18 11.16 10.86
CA CYS A 27 -13.83 10.31 9.85
C CYS A 27 -14.19 8.94 10.43
N LYS A 28 -15.29 8.87 11.20
CA LYS A 28 -15.67 7.65 11.94
C LYS A 28 -16.03 6.46 11.06
N ASN A 29 -16.45 6.70 9.82
CA ASN A 29 -16.84 5.68 8.85
C ASN A 29 -15.70 5.32 7.89
N PHE A 30 -14.50 5.88 8.08
CA PHE A 30 -13.36 5.66 7.20
C PHE A 30 -12.93 4.19 7.21
N SER A 31 -12.89 3.57 6.03
CA SER A 31 -12.60 2.14 5.91
C SER A 31 -11.78 1.77 4.68
N GLU A 32 -11.62 2.67 3.70
CA GLU A 32 -10.88 2.38 2.47
C GLU A 32 -9.80 3.43 2.18
N LEU A 33 -8.59 2.96 1.87
CA LEU A 33 -7.46 3.83 1.58
C LEU A 33 -6.67 3.31 0.39
N LYS A 34 -6.47 4.18 -0.59
CA LYS A 34 -5.55 3.96 -1.70
C LYS A 34 -4.46 5.01 -1.68
N ILE A 35 -3.22 4.55 -1.58
CA ILE A 35 -2.03 5.39 -1.63
C ILE A 35 -1.05 4.78 -2.61
N MET A 36 -0.48 5.64 -3.44
CA MET A 36 0.61 5.27 -4.32
C MET A 36 1.84 6.01 -3.81
N GLY A 37 2.90 5.31 -3.40
CA GLY A 37 4.10 5.95 -2.88
C GLY A 37 4.88 5.06 -1.91
N PRO A 38 6.08 5.48 -1.49
CA PRO A 38 6.91 4.67 -0.61
C PRO A 38 6.16 4.28 0.68
N CYS A 39 6.09 2.98 0.95
CA CYS A 39 5.53 2.41 2.16
C CYS A 39 6.67 1.80 2.97
N ASP A 40 7.22 2.61 3.87
CA ASP A 40 8.25 2.20 4.84
C ASP A 40 7.64 1.78 6.18
N MET A 41 8.50 1.38 7.11
CA MET A 41 8.07 0.94 8.44
C MET A 41 7.37 2.05 9.23
N PHE A 42 7.82 3.30 9.06
CA PHE A 42 7.22 4.44 9.75
C PHE A 42 5.78 4.63 9.29
N PHE A 43 5.56 4.67 7.97
CA PHE A 43 4.24 4.71 7.37
C PHE A 43 3.35 3.54 7.85
N ALA A 44 3.87 2.31 7.84
CA ALA A 44 3.12 1.14 8.26
C ALA A 44 2.70 1.19 9.74
N HIS A 45 3.59 1.63 10.63
CA HIS A 45 3.26 1.82 12.04
C HIS A 45 2.22 2.92 12.24
N THR A 46 2.39 4.07 11.59
CA THR A 46 1.39 5.16 11.64
C THR A 46 0.03 4.68 11.14
N LEU A 47 -0.01 3.94 10.03
CA LEU A 47 -1.25 3.39 9.48
C LEU A 47 -1.94 2.46 10.48
N ALA A 48 -1.19 1.52 11.07
CA ALA A 48 -1.71 0.57 12.05
C ALA A 48 -2.20 1.26 13.34
N SER A 49 -1.54 2.34 13.78
CA SER A 49 -1.94 3.08 14.97
C SER A 49 -3.13 4.01 14.74
N CYS A 50 -3.17 4.74 13.63
CA CYS A 50 -4.18 5.75 13.37
C CYS A 50 -5.45 5.16 12.75
N LEU A 51 -5.33 4.13 11.92
CA LEU A 51 -6.43 3.55 11.13
C LEU A 51 -6.58 2.03 11.37
N PRO A 52 -6.72 1.56 12.63
CA PRO A 52 -6.74 0.13 12.95
C PRO A 52 -7.95 -0.63 12.39
N ASN A 53 -9.04 0.09 12.07
CA ASN A 53 -10.29 -0.47 11.55
C ASN A 53 -10.37 -0.46 10.01
N LEU A 54 -9.27 -0.13 9.32
CA LEU A 54 -9.22 -0.09 7.86
C LEU A 54 -9.59 -1.47 7.28
N LYS A 55 -10.49 -1.49 6.30
CA LYS A 55 -10.99 -2.71 5.65
C LYS A 55 -10.37 -2.94 4.28
N VAL A 56 -10.10 -1.88 3.53
CA VAL A 56 -9.53 -1.96 2.18
C VAL A 56 -8.30 -1.08 2.11
N LEU A 57 -7.17 -1.68 1.72
CA LEU A 57 -5.91 -0.97 1.49
C LEU A 57 -5.37 -1.30 0.11
N SER A 58 -5.14 -0.27 -0.71
CA SER A 58 -4.37 -0.39 -1.93
C SER A 58 -3.08 0.40 -1.83
N LEU A 59 -1.97 -0.31 -2.05
CA LEU A 59 -0.62 0.23 -2.17
C LEU A 59 -0.08 0.07 -3.60
N ARG A 60 -0.94 -0.16 -4.58
CA ARG A 60 -0.51 -0.49 -5.96
C ARG A 60 0.54 0.48 -6.50
N CYS A 61 1.44 -0.06 -7.33
CA CYS A 61 2.53 0.70 -7.97
C CYS A 61 3.46 1.45 -6.99
N SER A 62 3.65 0.92 -5.78
CA SER A 62 4.49 1.56 -4.75
C SER A 62 5.82 0.83 -4.53
N MET A 63 6.81 1.55 -4.00
CA MET A 63 7.92 0.90 -3.29
C MET A 63 7.42 0.44 -1.92
N LEU A 64 7.46 -0.86 -1.64
CA LEU A 64 6.96 -1.46 -0.41
C LEU A 64 8.09 -2.21 0.30
N PHE A 65 8.44 -1.81 1.52
CA PHE A 65 9.40 -2.57 2.30
C PHE A 65 8.75 -3.85 2.85
N LYS A 66 9.48 -4.98 2.78
CA LYS A 66 8.99 -6.28 3.30
C LYS A 66 8.55 -6.16 4.76
N ASP A 67 9.36 -5.52 5.61
CA ASP A 67 9.02 -5.33 7.03
C ASP A 67 7.78 -4.45 7.23
N ALA A 68 7.59 -3.45 6.38
CA ALA A 68 6.39 -2.61 6.40
C ALA A 68 5.14 -3.42 6.04
N LEU A 69 5.23 -4.31 5.04
CA LEU A 69 4.14 -5.23 4.69
C LEU A 69 3.80 -6.17 5.86
N LEU A 70 4.80 -6.72 6.55
CA LEU A 70 4.59 -7.56 7.73
C LEU A 70 3.90 -6.76 8.86
N ILE A 71 4.32 -5.52 9.12
CA ILE A 71 3.67 -4.62 10.10
C ILE A 71 2.20 -4.37 9.73
N ILE A 72 1.88 -4.15 8.45
CA ILE A 72 0.50 -3.96 7.98
C ILE A 72 -0.32 -5.22 8.22
N LEU A 73 0.20 -6.38 7.80
CA LEU A 73 -0.47 -7.67 7.96
C LEU A 73 -0.70 -8.03 9.44
N ASP A 74 0.21 -7.62 10.33
CA ASP A 74 0.08 -7.86 11.77
C ASP A 74 -0.76 -6.78 12.48
N GLY A 75 -0.71 -5.53 12.06
CA GLY A 75 -1.36 -4.40 12.73
C GLY A 75 -2.83 -4.21 12.34
N LEU A 76 -3.17 -4.37 11.06
CA LEU A 76 -4.52 -4.12 10.55
C LEU A 76 -5.41 -5.35 10.63
N LYS A 77 -5.84 -5.70 11.84
CA LYS A 77 -6.60 -6.95 12.10
C LYS A 77 -7.95 -7.03 11.37
N HIS A 78 -8.55 -5.90 11.01
CA HIS A 78 -9.83 -5.83 10.31
C HIS A 78 -9.71 -5.72 8.79
N LEU A 79 -8.49 -5.79 8.24
CA LEU A 79 -8.27 -5.68 6.81
C LEU A 79 -8.89 -6.87 6.07
N GLU A 80 -9.83 -6.57 5.17
CA GLU A 80 -10.55 -7.53 4.33
C GLU A 80 -9.95 -7.64 2.93
N VAL A 81 -9.40 -6.53 2.41
CA VAL A 81 -8.82 -6.46 1.06
C VAL A 81 -7.48 -5.75 1.13
N LEU A 82 -6.44 -6.38 0.57
CA LEU A 82 -5.12 -5.80 0.40
C LEU A 82 -4.67 -5.92 -1.05
N ASN A 83 -4.38 -4.78 -1.69
CA ASN A 83 -3.81 -4.73 -3.03
C ASN A 83 -2.37 -4.22 -2.99
N ILE A 84 -1.44 -5.08 -3.40
CA ILE A 84 -0.01 -4.75 -3.57
C ILE A 84 0.45 -4.99 -5.01
N SER A 85 -0.49 -4.93 -5.96
CA SER A 85 -0.19 -5.15 -7.38
C SER A 85 0.80 -4.13 -7.90
N HIS A 86 1.75 -4.62 -8.71
CA HIS A 86 2.75 -3.79 -9.37
C HIS A 86 3.70 -3.06 -8.42
N CYS A 87 3.79 -3.47 -7.15
CA CYS A 87 4.75 -2.95 -6.21
C CYS A 87 6.17 -3.47 -6.48
N ILE A 88 7.16 -2.66 -6.12
CA ILE A 88 8.53 -3.14 -5.91
C ILE A 88 8.66 -3.48 -4.42
N ILE A 89 8.77 -4.77 -4.11
CA ILE A 89 8.97 -5.17 -2.72
C ILE A 89 10.46 -5.25 -2.42
N VAL A 90 10.90 -4.49 -1.42
CA VAL A 90 12.31 -4.36 -1.04
C VAL A 90 12.55 -4.99 0.32
N GLU A 91 13.50 -5.91 0.38
CA GLU A 91 14.06 -6.46 1.61
C GLU A 91 15.38 -5.75 1.94
N VAL A 92 15.54 -5.36 3.20
CA VAL A 92 16.74 -4.69 3.72
C VAL A 92 17.40 -5.62 4.73
N PRO A 93 18.33 -6.49 4.30
CA PRO A 93 19.03 -7.38 5.22
C PRO A 93 19.99 -6.60 6.14
N PRO A 94 20.45 -7.20 7.25
CA PRO A 94 21.48 -6.60 8.09
C PRO A 94 22.77 -6.28 7.31
N PRO A 95 23.46 -5.17 7.63
CA PRO A 95 24.77 -4.88 7.04
C PRO A 95 25.75 -6.04 7.21
N PRO A 96 26.61 -6.34 6.21
CA PRO A 96 26.89 -5.53 5.01
C PRO A 96 26.05 -5.92 3.78
N ALA A 97 25.02 -6.77 3.92
CA ALA A 97 24.28 -7.26 2.76
C ALA A 97 23.51 -6.13 2.05
N PRO A 98 23.50 -6.10 0.70
CA PRO A 98 22.76 -5.07 -0.05
C PRO A 98 21.25 -5.31 0.03
N ARG A 99 20.48 -4.25 -0.21
CA ARG A 99 19.03 -4.33 -0.41
C ARG A 99 18.70 -5.26 -1.57
N LYS A 100 17.59 -6.00 -1.46
CA LYS A 100 17.13 -6.94 -2.48
C LYS A 100 15.71 -6.62 -2.89
N VAL A 101 15.44 -6.66 -4.19
CA VAL A 101 14.07 -6.64 -4.71
C VAL A 101 13.58 -8.08 -4.75
N LEU A 102 12.43 -8.34 -4.12
CA LEU A 102 11.81 -9.66 -4.14
C LEU A 102 11.20 -9.93 -5.52
N LYS A 103 11.42 -11.15 -6.01
CA LYS A 103 10.79 -11.65 -7.25
C LYS A 103 9.46 -12.34 -6.99
N GLU A 104 9.29 -12.86 -5.77
CA GLU A 104 8.12 -13.59 -5.32
C GLU A 104 7.88 -13.30 -3.83
N LEU A 105 6.65 -13.52 -3.37
CA LEU A 105 6.30 -13.40 -1.97
C LEU A 105 6.78 -14.66 -1.23
N ASP A 106 7.41 -14.46 -0.08
CA ASP A 106 7.79 -15.58 0.77
C ASP A 106 6.60 -16.18 1.54
N GLU A 107 6.80 -17.38 2.07
CA GLU A 107 5.78 -18.13 2.80
C GLU A 107 5.23 -17.36 4.00
N SER A 108 6.05 -16.55 4.67
CA SER A 108 5.62 -15.78 5.84
C SER A 108 4.59 -14.69 5.49
N ILE A 109 4.77 -14.03 4.33
CA ILE A 109 3.80 -13.08 3.80
C ILE A 109 2.50 -13.80 3.41
N ILE A 110 2.62 -14.93 2.71
CA ILE A 110 1.48 -15.71 2.24
C ILE A 110 0.65 -16.21 3.43
N GLU A 111 1.30 -16.79 4.45
CA GLU A 111 0.65 -17.28 5.66
C GLU A 111 -0.09 -16.16 6.39
N LYS A 112 0.56 -15.02 6.61
CA LYS A 112 -0.07 -13.86 7.27
C LYS A 112 -1.22 -13.26 6.46
N ALA A 113 -1.12 -13.26 5.13
CA ALA A 113 -2.15 -12.76 4.24
C ALA A 113 -3.34 -13.73 4.11
N SER A 114 -3.21 -15.01 4.49
CA SER A 114 -4.26 -16.02 4.37
C SER A 114 -5.56 -15.68 5.11
N ARG A 115 -5.49 -14.82 6.14
CA ARG A 115 -6.67 -14.31 6.87
C ARG A 115 -7.47 -13.25 6.10
N ILE A 116 -6.87 -12.64 5.08
CA ILE A 116 -7.46 -11.55 4.30
C ILE A 116 -8.37 -12.17 3.26
N ARG A 117 -9.59 -11.65 3.12
CA ARG A 117 -10.59 -12.18 2.17
C ARG A 117 -10.09 -12.09 0.74
N GLU A 118 -9.44 -10.98 0.39
CA GLU A 118 -8.93 -10.75 -0.96
C GLU A 118 -7.52 -10.14 -0.90
N PHE A 119 -6.54 -10.87 -1.44
CA PHE A 119 -5.16 -10.42 -1.52
C PHE A 119 -4.73 -10.33 -2.99
N VAL A 120 -4.67 -9.11 -3.50
CA VAL A 120 -4.39 -8.82 -4.91
C VAL A 120 -2.91 -8.56 -5.10
N THR A 121 -2.27 -9.31 -6.00
CA THR A 121 -0.84 -9.23 -6.25
C THR A 121 -0.53 -9.32 -7.74
N CYS A 122 0.54 -8.64 -8.16
CA CYS A 122 1.12 -8.78 -9.49
C CYS A 122 2.60 -8.39 -9.41
N MET A 123 3.49 -9.35 -9.67
CA MET A 123 4.95 -9.17 -9.64
C MET A 123 5.61 -9.63 -10.96
N ASP A 124 4.84 -9.66 -12.05
CA ASP A 124 5.25 -10.23 -13.34
C ASP A 124 6.20 -9.29 -14.14
N ASP A 125 7.23 -9.86 -14.76
CA ASP A 125 8.16 -9.16 -15.66
C ASP A 125 7.54 -8.76 -17.02
N LEU A 126 6.49 -9.46 -17.44
CA LEU A 126 5.73 -9.19 -18.65
C LEU A 126 4.63 -8.14 -18.45
N CYS A 127 4.23 -7.89 -17.20
CA CYS A 127 3.26 -6.85 -16.89
C CYS A 127 3.84 -5.45 -17.16
N VAL A 128 3.14 -4.67 -18.00
CA VAL A 128 3.52 -3.30 -18.35
C VAL A 128 3.64 -2.42 -17.10
N MET A 129 2.69 -2.55 -16.16
CA MET A 129 2.69 -1.76 -14.93
C MET A 129 3.85 -2.15 -14.00
N CYS A 130 4.11 -3.44 -13.78
CA CYS A 130 5.27 -3.88 -12.99
C CYS A 130 6.59 -3.39 -13.61
N ARG A 131 6.72 -3.45 -14.94
CA ARG A 131 7.90 -2.95 -15.65
C ARG A 131 8.08 -1.45 -15.48
N ARG A 132 7.00 -0.67 -15.63
CA ARG A 132 7.01 0.77 -15.39
C ARG A 132 7.44 1.09 -13.96
N THR A 133 6.78 0.51 -12.95
CA THR A 133 7.12 0.75 -11.54
C THR A 133 8.60 0.48 -11.27
N ARG A 134 9.15 -0.65 -11.78
CA ARG A 134 10.57 -0.98 -11.65
C ARG A 134 11.51 0.05 -12.28
N LEU A 135 11.20 0.52 -13.49
CA LEU A 135 11.98 1.57 -14.17
C LEU A 135 11.97 2.89 -13.40
N ASP A 136 10.86 3.17 -12.72
CA ASP A 136 10.70 4.35 -11.88
C ASP A 136 11.27 4.18 -10.46
N GLU A 137 11.86 3.03 -10.15
CA GLU A 137 12.32 2.64 -8.80
C GLU A 137 11.22 2.78 -7.75
N GLY A 138 9.93 2.65 -8.14
CA GLY A 138 8.80 2.82 -7.23
C GLY A 138 8.52 4.27 -6.80
N PHE A 139 9.23 5.24 -7.40
CA PHE A 139 8.86 6.65 -7.30
C PHE A 139 7.83 6.96 -8.39
N LEU A 140 6.59 7.25 -8.01
CA LEU A 140 5.57 7.70 -8.97
C LEU A 140 6.01 9.04 -9.58
N ARG A 141 6.71 8.99 -10.72
CA ARG A 141 7.11 10.19 -11.46
C ARG A 141 6.01 10.63 -12.44
N TRP A 142 5.08 9.73 -12.75
CA TRP A 142 4.03 9.89 -13.74
C TRP A 142 2.69 10.41 -13.19
N TYR A 143 2.45 10.45 -11.87
CA TYR A 143 1.15 10.90 -11.33
C TYR A 143 0.77 12.34 -11.75
N LYS A 144 1.75 13.17 -12.11
CA LYS A 144 1.53 14.54 -12.60
C LYS A 144 1.15 14.64 -14.08
N TYR A 145 1.36 13.57 -14.84
CA TYR A 145 1.24 13.57 -16.30
C TYR A 145 0.19 12.57 -16.82
N GLU A 146 -0.11 11.53 -16.04
CA GLU A 146 -1.04 10.46 -16.42
C GLU A 146 -2.12 10.27 -15.33
N GLU A 147 -3.04 11.25 -15.23
CA GLU A 147 -4.08 11.26 -14.19
C GLU A 147 -5.01 10.03 -14.19
N GLY A 148 -5.21 9.40 -15.35
CA GLY A 148 -6.06 8.21 -15.47
C GLY A 148 -5.52 7.01 -14.69
N ILE A 149 -4.20 6.86 -14.62
CA ILE A 149 -3.58 5.64 -14.08
C ILE A 149 -3.71 5.58 -12.56
N TRP A 150 -3.64 6.71 -11.85
CA TRP A 150 -3.80 6.70 -10.38
C TRP A 150 -5.27 6.58 -9.95
N LYS A 151 -6.23 6.83 -10.86
CA LYS A 151 -7.65 6.61 -10.61
C LYS A 151 -8.05 5.14 -10.77
N GLU A 152 -7.37 4.40 -11.65
CA GLU A 152 -7.55 2.95 -11.80
C GLU A 152 -7.05 2.17 -10.56
N ASP A 153 -7.75 1.10 -10.18
CA ASP A 153 -7.30 0.14 -9.18
C ASP A 153 -7.81 -1.26 -9.52
N GLU A 154 -7.06 -2.28 -9.12
CA GLU A 154 -7.49 -3.67 -9.25
C GLU A 154 -8.63 -3.99 -8.26
N VAL A 155 -8.78 -3.19 -7.20
CA VAL A 155 -9.91 -3.22 -6.26
C VAL A 155 -11.00 -2.26 -6.73
N ARG A 156 -12.17 -2.81 -7.08
CA ARG A 156 -13.28 -2.06 -7.69
C ARG A 156 -13.75 -0.86 -6.86
N SER A 157 -13.74 -0.95 -5.53
CA SER A 157 -14.18 0.16 -4.66
C SER A 157 -13.22 1.35 -4.66
N LEU A 158 -11.97 1.14 -5.11
CA LEU A 158 -10.91 2.15 -5.17
C LEU A 158 -10.59 2.61 -6.61
N ALA A 159 -11.36 2.15 -7.58
CA ALA A 159 -11.33 2.64 -8.96
C ALA A 159 -12.30 3.84 -9.10
N ILE A 160 -11.84 4.95 -9.70
CA ILE A 160 -12.58 6.23 -9.82
C ILE A 160 -12.78 6.62 -11.27
#